data_AF-A0A1F7R2M8-F1
#
_entry.id   AF-A0A1F7R2M8-F1
#
_cell.length_a   1.000
_cell.length_b   1.000
_cell.length_c   1.000
_cell.angle_alpha   90.00
_cell.angle_beta   90.00
_cell.angle_gamma   90.00
#
_symmetry.space_group_name_H-M   'P 1'
#
loop_
_entity.id
_entity.type
_entity.pdbx_description
1 polymer ?
#
loop_
_entity_poly.entity_id
_entity_poly.type
_entity_poly.pdbx_seq_one_letter_code
_entity_poly.pdbx_strand_id
1 'polypeptide(L)' 'MENVDPALIKGLTIGLGAIGPAVGIGLVGAAVVAAVGRNPEMQGKILATAFIMIGLVDAVLAFVLLILFTTS' A
#
# COMPACT_ATOMS: atom_id res chain seq x y z
N MET A 1 26.62 -21.00 -10.88
CA MET A 1 25.45 -20.11 -10.87
C MET A 1 25.97 -18.79 -10.34
N GLU A 2 26.01 -17.77 -11.19
CA GLU A 2 26.50 -16.45 -10.80
C GLU A 2 25.62 -15.93 -9.66
N ASN A 3 26.23 -15.57 -8.54
CA ASN A 3 25.51 -15.13 -7.35
C ASN A 3 24.84 -13.79 -7.69
N VAL A 4 23.55 -13.81 -8.01
CA VAL A 4 22.75 -12.60 -8.16
C VAL A 4 22.87 -11.83 -6.85
N ASP A 5 23.28 -10.56 -6.93
CA ASP A 5 23.49 -9.71 -5.75
C ASP A 5 22.19 -9.65 -4.91
N PRO A 6 22.23 -10.05 -3.63
CA PRO A 6 21.06 -9.95 -2.74
C PRO A 6 20.47 -8.54 -2.68
N ALA A 7 21.29 -7.49 -2.87
CA ALA A 7 20.82 -6.11 -2.94
C ALA A 7 19.91 -5.87 -4.14
N LEU A 8 20.22 -6.47 -5.30
CA LEU A 8 19.38 -6.40 -6.50
C LEU A 8 18.04 -7.09 -6.28
N ILE A 9 18.03 -8.28 -5.69
CA ILE A 9 16.79 -9.03 -5.40
C ILE A 9 15.90 -8.24 -4.44
N LYS A 10 16.48 -7.67 -3.38
CA LYS A 10 15.76 -6.84 -2.41
C LYS A 10 15.20 -5.57 -3.04
N GLY A 11 16.00 -4.87 -3.84
CA GLY A 11 15.59 -3.68 -4.56
C GLY A 11 14.41 -3.94 -5.51
N LEU A 12 14.45 -5.05 -6.25
CA LEU A 12 13.36 -5.45 -7.13
C LEU A 12 12.11 -5.86 -6.35
N THR A 13 12.27 -6.58 -5.25
CA THR A 13 11.15 -7.02 -4.39
C THR A 13 10.36 -5.82 -3.86
N ILE A 14 11.03 -4.83 -3.27
CA ILE A 14 10.34 -3.65 -2.75
C ILE A 14 9.80 -2.77 -3.88
N GLY A 15 10.58 -2.56 -4.95
CA GLY A 15 10.22 -1.68 -6.05
C GLY A 15 8.97 -2.16 -6.78
N LEU A 16 8.89 -3.46 -7.08
CA LEU A 16 7.73 -4.05 -7.75
C LEU A 16 6.57 -4.29 -6.78
N GLY A 17 6.87 -4.77 -5.57
CA GLY A 17 5.84 -5.11 -4.58
C GLY A 17 5.10 -3.89 -4.03
N ALA A 18 5.71 -2.70 -4.01
CA ALA A 18 5.07 -1.49 -3.53
C ALA A 18 4.10 -0.82 -4.52
N ILE A 19 4.12 -1.20 -5.81
CA ILE A 19 3.29 -0.54 -6.85
C ILE A 19 1.80 -0.72 -6.57
N GLY A 20 1.37 -1.96 -6.29
CA GLY A 20 -0.03 -2.26 -5.99
C GLY A 20 -0.56 -1.48 -4.80
N PRO A 21 0.13 -1.51 -3.64
CA PRO A 21 -0.24 -0.71 -2.47
C PRO A 21 -0.27 0.79 -2.75
N ALA A 22 0.72 1.34 -3.44
CA ALA A 22 0.75 2.77 -3.78
C ALA A 22 -0.47 3.20 -4.62
N VAL A 23 -0.84 2.39 -5.61
CA VAL A 23 -2.05 2.62 -6.42
C VAL A 23 -3.31 2.49 -5.58
N GLY A 24 -3.41 1.45 -4.74
CA GLY A 24 -4.55 1.23 -3.86
C GLY A 24 -4.79 2.39 -2.89
N ILE A 25 -3.74 2.88 -2.24
CA ILE A 25 -3.80 4.06 -1.35
C ILE A 25 -4.25 5.29 -2.13
N GLY A 26 -3.69 5.53 -3.34
CA GLY A 26 -4.07 6.65 -4.19
C GLY A 26 -5.55 6.64 -4.58
N LEU A 27 -6.08 5.47 -4.95
CA LEU A 27 -7.49 5.30 -5.31
C LEU A 27 -8.42 5.52 -4.11
N VAL A 28 -8.08 4.97 -2.94
CA VAL A 28 -8.86 5.20 -1.70
C VAL A 28 -8.83 6.68 -1.33
N GLY A 29 -7.66 7.32 -1.37
CA GLY A 29 -7.52 8.75 -1.09
C GLY A 29 -8.37 9.63 -2.03
N ALA A 30 -8.34 9.34 -3.33
CA ALA A 30 -9.17 10.06 -4.31
C ALA A 30 -10.68 9.90 -4.03
N ALA A 31 -11.12 8.68 -3.70
CA ALA A 31 -12.52 8.41 -3.36
C ALA A 31 -12.94 9.13 -2.08
N VAL A 32 -12.07 9.18 -1.06
CA VAL A 32 -12.32 9.89 0.20
C VAL A 32 -12.49 11.38 -0.06
N VAL A 33 -11.56 12.01 -0.79
CA VAL A 33 -11.63 13.45 -1.09
C VAL A 33 -12.91 13.78 -1.85
N ALA A 34 -13.28 12.97 -2.85
CA ALA A 34 -14.52 13.16 -3.60
C ALA A 34 -15.77 12.98 -2.72
N ALA A 35 -15.79 11.98 -1.84
CA ALA A 35 -16.93 11.71 -0.97
C ALA A 35 -17.12 12.80 0.10
N VAL A 36 -16.04 13.26 0.72
CA VAL A 36 -16.05 14.34 1.72
C VAL A 36 -16.46 15.66 1.07
N GLY A 37 -15.94 15.97 -0.12
CA GLY A 37 -16.33 17.18 -0.84
C GLY A 37 -17.82 17.25 -1.19
N ARG A 38 -18.46 16.10 -1.43
CA ARG A 38 -19.91 16.02 -1.70
C ARG A 38 -20.76 16.00 -0.42
N ASN A 39 -20.23 15.44 0.68
CA ASN A 39 -20.95 15.30 1.94
C ASN A 39 -20.04 15.63 3.14
N PRO A 40 -19.78 16.93 3.42
CA PRO A 40 -18.85 17.34 4.47
C PRO A 40 -19.27 16.85 5.86
N GLU A 41 -20.58 16.81 6.13
CA GLU A 41 -21.16 16.37 7.42
C GLU A 41 -20.83 14.90 7.74
N MET A 42 -20.57 14.08 6.72
CA MET A 42 -20.28 12.66 6.87
C MET A 42 -18.78 12.34 6.97
N GLN A 43 -17.92 13.37 7.01
CA GLN A 43 -16.45 13.21 6.97
C GLN A 43 -15.92 12.20 7.99
N GLY A 44 -16.39 12.28 9.25
CA GLY A 44 -15.91 11.37 10.30
C GLY A 44 -16.14 9.90 9.98
N LYS A 45 -17.33 9.55 9.44
CA LYS A 45 -17.65 8.18 9.05
C LYS A 45 -16.86 7.74 7.81
N ILE A 46 -16.70 8.64 6.83
CA ILE A 46 -15.91 8.36 5.62
C ILE A 46 -14.46 8.05 5.97
N LEU A 47 -13.84 8.87 6.83
CA LEU A 47 -12.46 8.66 7.26
C LEU A 47 -12.30 7.35 8.05
N ALA A 48 -13.24 7.02 8.93
CA ALA A 48 -13.21 5.75 9.67
C ALA A 48 -13.20 4.54 8.72
N THR A 49 -14.06 4.52 7.70
CA THR A 49 -14.05 3.46 6.67
C THR A 49 -12.78 3.50 5.83
N ALA A 50 -12.28 4.69 5.48
CA ALA A 50 -11.05 4.84 4.70
C ALA A 50 -9.83 4.24 5.40
N PHE A 51 -9.67 4.46 6.71
CA PHE A 51 -8.57 3.89 7.48
C PHE A 51 -8.60 2.36 7.48
N ILE A 52 -9.79 1.74 7.53
CA ILE A 52 -9.92 0.27 7.41
C ILE A 52 -9.42 -0.19 6.04
N MET A 53 -9.81 0.51 4.97
CA MET A 53 -9.41 0.15 3.60
C MET A 53 -7.91 0.34 3.38
N ILE A 54 -7.34 1.46 3.83
CA ILE A 54 -5.90 1.72 3.75
C ILE A 54 -5.12 0.68 4.55
N GLY A 55 -5.59 0.33 5.76
CA GLY A 55 -4.97 -0.74 6.56
C GLY A 55 -4.97 -2.10 5.83
N LEU A 56 -6.00 -2.39 5.05
CA LEU A 56 -6.04 -3.60 4.21
C LEU A 56 -5.02 -3.53 3.06
N VAL A 57 -4.81 -2.36 2.47
CA VAL A 57 -3.79 -2.13 1.45
C VAL A 57 -2.38 -2.29 2.03
N ASP A 58 -2.14 -1.75 3.22
CA ASP A 58 -0.86 -1.89 3.93
C ASP A 58 -0.60 -3.33 4.39
N ALA A 59 -1.64 -4.11 4.71
CA ALA A 59 -1.49 -5.54 4.99
C ALA A 59 -0.91 -6.30 3.79
N VAL A 60 -1.24 -5.90 2.56
CA VAL A 60 -0.64 -6.48 1.35
C VAL A 60 0.84 -6.10 1.24
N LEU A 61 1.18 -4.83 1.51
CA LEU A 61 2.58 -4.36 1.53
C LEU A 61 3.42 -5.08 2.60
N ALA A 62 2.83 -5.45 3.73
CA ALA A 62 3.52 -6.19 4.78
C ALA A 62 4.04 -7.55 4.29
N PHE A 63 3.35 -8.23 3.37
CA PHE A 63 3.88 -9.47 2.77
C PHE A 63 5.12 -9.22 1.90
N VAL A 64 5.19 -8.08 1.21
CA VAL A 64 6.39 -7.67 0.43
C VAL A 64 7.56 -7.42 1.37
N LEU A 65 7.33 -6.71 2.47
CA LEU A 65 8.35 -6.49 3.51
C LEU A 65 8.79 -7.80 4.16
N LEU A 66 7.87 -8.74 4.38
CA LEU A 66 8.20 -10.05 4.89
C LEU A 66 9.16 -10.78 3.95
N ILE A 67 8.88 -10.82 2.64
CA ILE A 67 9.76 -11.45 1.64
C ILE A 67 11.12 -10.73 1.57
N LEU A 68 11.12 -9.39 1.64
CA LEU A 68 12.32 -8.55 1.63
C LEU A 68 13.29 -8.93 2.76
N PHE A 69 12.77 -9.13 3.98
CA PHE A 69 13.58 -9.44 5.16
C PHE A 69 13.93 -10.92 5.30
N THR A 70 13.15 -11.83 4.70
CA THR A 70 13.44 -13.28 4.76
C THR A 70 14.38 -13.75 3.65
N THR A 71 14.52 -12.99 2.57
CA THR A 71 15.44 -13.35 1.47
C THR A 71 16.86 -12.91 1.80
N SER A 72 17.74 -13.87 2.10
CA SER A 72 19.18 -13.68 2.42
C SER A 72 20.07 -13.76 1.18
#